data_AF-A0A427HGE3-F1
#
_entry.id   AF-A0A427HGE3-F1
#
_cell.length_a   1.000
_cell.length_b   1.000
_cell.length_c   1.000
_cell.angle_alpha   90.00
_cell.angle_beta   90.00
_cell.angle_gamma   90.00
#
_symmetry.space_group_name_H-M   'P 1'
#
loop_
_entity.id
_entity.type
_entity.pdbx_description
1 polymer ?
#
loop_
_entity_poly.entity_id
_entity_poly.type
_entity_poly.pdbx_seq_one_letter_code
_entity_poly.pdbx_strand_id
1 'polypeptide(L)'
;MPAQRLCRLPLRPSLCAAALCAALLAPLMQAAEILVVTDSRHPVQIDGNARLIELDKPARIEAELGAHVPADPSSGAALVQQRLNSGGVELQQRLGAAYQGVVDAWSLGVTTIPAVIVDHRYVVYGEPDVAKAVALIEAHRRTQP
;
A
#
# COMPACT_ATOMS: atom_id res chain seq x y z
N MET A 1 35.69 -12.26 -55.48
CA MET A 1 36.34 -12.78 -54.25
C MET A 1 37.72 -12.14 -54.17
N PRO A 2 38.17 -11.49 -53.07
CA PRO A 2 37.85 -11.81 -51.67
C PRO A 2 37.37 -10.66 -50.75
N ALA A 3 36.63 -11.11 -49.72
CA ALA A 3 36.41 -10.63 -48.35
C ALA A 3 36.70 -9.17 -47.93
N GLN A 4 35.63 -8.42 -47.67
CA GLN A 4 35.62 -7.24 -46.81
C GLN A 4 35.75 -7.67 -45.34
N ARG A 5 36.86 -7.30 -44.69
CA ARG A 5 37.03 -7.47 -43.24
C ARG A 5 36.21 -6.39 -42.52
N LEU A 6 35.19 -6.82 -41.81
CA LEU A 6 34.44 -6.02 -40.83
C LEU A 6 35.42 -5.40 -39.82
N CYS A 7 35.44 -4.06 -39.77
CA CYS A 7 36.08 -3.31 -38.70
C CYS A 7 35.43 -3.70 -37.37
N ARG A 8 36.13 -4.49 -36.56
CA ARG A 8 35.79 -4.66 -35.14
C ARG A 8 36.26 -3.42 -34.40
N LEU A 9 35.34 -2.52 -34.08
CA LEU A 9 35.62 -1.44 -33.12
C LEU A 9 35.93 -2.08 -31.75
N PRO A 10 37.04 -1.71 -31.09
CA PRO A 10 37.28 -2.12 -29.71
C PRO A 10 36.32 -1.34 -28.80
N LEU A 11 35.23 -1.98 -28.40
CA LEU A 11 34.30 -1.44 -27.40
C LEU A 11 35.05 -1.33 -26.06
N ARG A 12 35.48 -0.12 -25.72
CA ARG A 12 36.26 0.17 -24.52
C ARG A 12 35.38 -0.07 -23.28
N PRO A 13 35.88 -0.78 -22.24
CA PRO A 13 35.11 -1.11 -21.03
C PRO A 13 34.63 0.13 -20.25
N SER A 14 35.24 1.29 -20.46
CA SER A 14 34.84 2.56 -19.87
C SER A 14 33.44 3.04 -20.31
N LEU A 15 32.98 2.68 -21.52
CA LEU A 15 31.64 3.04 -21.98
C LEU A 15 30.56 2.23 -21.24
N CYS A 16 30.84 0.96 -20.95
CA CYS A 16 29.93 0.12 -20.16
C CYS A 16 29.85 0.60 -18.70
N ALA A 17 30.99 1.00 -18.11
CA ALA A 17 31.01 1.54 -16.75
C ALA A 17 30.25 2.88 -16.65
N ALA A 18 30.43 3.77 -17.63
CA ALA A 18 29.70 5.05 -17.67
C ALA A 18 28.19 4.85 -17.89
N ALA A 19 27.80 3.92 -18.76
CA ALA A 19 26.38 3.58 -18.99
C ALA A 19 25.72 2.97 -17.74
N LEU A 20 26.44 2.11 -17.01
CA LEU A 20 25.94 1.53 -15.76
C LEU A 20 25.78 2.58 -14.67
N CYS A 21 26.74 3.52 -14.53
CA CYS A 21 26.63 4.64 -13.59
C CYS A 21 25.46 5.56 -13.95
N ALA A 22 25.25 5.86 -15.23
CA ALA A 22 24.13 6.68 -15.69
C ALA A 22 22.77 6.02 -15.42
N ALA A 23 22.68 4.68 -15.55
CA ALA A 23 21.46 3.94 -15.22
C ALA A 23 21.17 3.90 -13.71
N LEU A 24 22.20 3.83 -12.86
CA LEU A 24 22.06 3.87 -11.40
C LEU A 24 21.68 5.27 -10.87
N LEU A 25 22.08 6.33 -11.59
CA LEU A 25 21.81 7.72 -11.22
C LEU A 25 20.52 8.28 -11.84
N ALA A 26 19.85 7.52 -12.72
CA ALA A 26 18.60 7.95 -13.30
C ALA A 26 17.52 8.04 -12.20
N PRO A 27 16.84 9.19 -12.04
CA PRO A 27 15.72 9.27 -11.11
C PRO A 27 14.64 8.29 -11.58
N LEU A 28 14.29 7.34 -10.72
CA LEU A 28 13.10 6.51 -10.90
C LEU A 28 11.90 7.47 -10.84
N MET A 29 11.20 7.67 -11.96
CA MET A 29 9.84 8.25 -11.93
C MET A 29 8.94 7.21 -11.25
N GLN A 30 8.89 7.24 -9.92
CA GLN A 30 7.89 6.51 -9.16
C GLN A 30 6.55 7.22 -9.30
N ALA A 31 5.52 6.46 -9.66
CA ALA A 31 4.15 6.94 -9.53
C ALA A 31 3.91 7.29 -8.06
N ALA A 32 3.19 8.38 -7.80
CA ALA A 32 2.94 8.82 -6.44
C ALA A 32 2.25 7.72 -5.65
N GLU A 33 2.78 7.38 -4.48
CA GLU A 33 2.17 6.36 -3.63
C GLU A 33 0.97 7.00 -2.93
N ILE A 34 -0.23 6.56 -3.33
CA ILE A 34 -1.48 7.05 -2.74
C ILE A 34 -1.98 6.02 -1.75
N LEU A 35 -2.11 6.43 -0.49
CA LEU A 35 -2.64 5.64 0.60
C LEU A 35 -3.93 6.28 1.11
N VAL A 36 -4.96 5.48 1.30
CA VAL A 36 -6.25 5.93 1.81
C VAL A 36 -6.51 5.21 3.12
N VAL A 37 -6.76 5.96 4.19
CA VAL A 37 -7.12 5.42 5.50
C VAL A 37 -8.58 5.76 5.78
N THR A 38 -9.39 4.74 6.00
CA THR A 38 -10.82 4.90 6.31
C THR A 38 -11.34 3.74 7.16
N ASP A 39 -12.67 3.65 7.33
CA ASP A 39 -13.38 2.50 7.89
C ASP A 39 -14.55 2.09 6.98
N SER A 40 -15.30 1.04 7.33
CA SER A 40 -16.47 0.60 6.56
C SER A 40 -17.66 1.56 6.58
N ARG A 41 -17.68 2.54 7.50
CA ARG A 41 -18.78 3.49 7.68
C ARG A 41 -18.57 4.78 6.87
N HIS A 42 -17.34 5.05 6.47
CA HIS A 42 -16.94 6.21 5.68
C HIS A 42 -16.37 5.74 4.33
N PRO A 43 -17.21 5.31 3.38
CA PRO A 43 -16.75 4.86 2.08
C PRO A 43 -16.04 6.00 1.33
N VAL A 44 -14.93 5.66 0.68
CA VAL A 44 -14.10 6.58 -0.11
C VAL A 44 -14.15 6.15 -1.58
N GLN A 45 -14.23 7.13 -2.47
CA GLN A 45 -14.17 6.91 -3.92
C GLN A 45 -12.71 6.81 -4.35
N ILE A 46 -12.30 5.63 -4.83
CA ILE A 46 -10.92 5.36 -5.24
C ILE A 46 -10.88 5.23 -6.76
N ASP A 47 -10.40 6.29 -7.41
CA ASP A 47 -10.19 6.32 -8.85
C ASP A 47 -8.71 6.11 -9.17
N GLY A 48 -8.25 4.85 -9.16
CA GLY A 48 -6.89 4.49 -9.55
C GLY A 48 -6.18 3.51 -8.63
N ASN A 49 -4.85 3.56 -8.63
CA ASN A 49 -3.98 2.66 -7.86
C ASN A 49 -3.67 3.23 -6.47
N ALA A 50 -4.70 3.37 -5.62
CA ALA A 50 -4.51 3.73 -4.22
C ALA A 50 -4.57 2.50 -3.33
N ARG A 51 -3.68 2.42 -2.35
CA ARG A 51 -3.72 1.39 -1.31
C ARG A 51 -4.72 1.80 -0.23
N LEU A 52 -5.75 0.98 -0.03
CA LEU A 52 -6.78 1.20 0.99
C LEU A 52 -6.41 0.49 2.31
N ILE A 53 -6.43 1.25 3.40
CA ILE A 53 -6.37 0.78 4.78
C ILE A 53 -7.74 1.03 5.41
N GLU A 54 -8.40 -0.05 5.82
CA GLU A 54 -9.61 -0.01 6.62
C GLU A 54 -9.26 -0.28 8.09
N LEU A 55 -9.42 0.71 8.96
CA LEU A 55 -9.05 0.63 10.38
C LEU A 55 -9.92 -0.36 11.17
N ASP A 56 -11.13 -0.62 10.72
CA ASP A 56 -12.08 -1.55 11.33
C ASP A 56 -11.99 -2.99 10.75
N LYS A 57 -11.07 -3.22 9.82
CA LYS A 57 -10.87 -4.55 9.21
C LYS A 57 -10.48 -5.63 10.22
N PRO A 58 -9.58 -5.38 11.20
CA PRO A 58 -9.31 -6.38 12.24
C PRO A 58 -10.56 -6.77 13.03
N ALA A 59 -11.31 -5.77 13.51
CA ALA A 59 -12.54 -5.98 14.28
C ALA A 59 -13.60 -6.78 13.50
N ARG A 60 -13.66 -6.59 12.19
CA ARG A 60 -14.57 -7.32 11.31
C ARG A 60 -14.18 -8.78 11.13
N ILE A 61 -12.88 -9.07 10.99
CA ILE A 61 -12.38 -10.45 10.97
C ILE A 61 -12.61 -11.13 12.32
N GLU A 62 -12.42 -10.42 13.43
CA GLU A 62 -12.71 -10.93 14.77
C GLU A 62 -14.20 -11.20 14.97
N ALA A 63 -15.07 -10.34 14.45
CA ALA A 63 -16.52 -10.56 14.48
C ALA A 63 -16.93 -11.78 13.63
N GLU A 64 -16.30 -12.01 12.47
CA GLU A 64 -16.47 -13.24 11.67
C GLU A 64 -16.07 -14.48 12.47
N LEU A 65 -14.94 -14.43 13.16
CA LEU A 65 -14.46 -15.52 14.02
C LEU A 65 -15.36 -15.76 15.23
N GLY A 66 -15.92 -14.69 15.80
CA GLY A 66 -16.83 -14.71 16.96
C GLY A 66 -18.30 -15.00 16.62
N ALA A 67 -18.66 -15.07 15.34
CA ALA A 67 -20.06 -15.24 14.94
C ALA A 67 -20.63 -16.59 15.40
N HIS A 68 -21.80 -16.63 16.02
CA HIS A 68 -22.43 -17.88 16.48
C HIS A 68 -21.59 -18.68 17.50
N VAL A 69 -20.73 -18.00 18.27
CA VAL A 69 -19.99 -18.63 19.37
C VAL A 69 -20.94 -18.90 20.55
N PRO A 70 -20.93 -20.11 21.13
CA PRO A 70 -21.73 -20.42 22.32
C PRO A 70 -21.46 -19.48 23.49
N ALA A 71 -22.48 -19.23 24.31
CA ALA A 71 -22.33 -18.44 25.54
C ALA A 71 -21.44 -19.12 26.59
N ASP A 72 -21.29 -20.45 26.50
CA ASP A 72 -20.34 -21.20 27.32
C ASP A 72 -18.89 -20.86 26.90
N PRO A 73 -18.06 -20.27 27.79
CA PRO A 73 -16.73 -19.80 27.43
C PRO A 73 -15.78 -20.91 26.97
N SER A 74 -15.89 -22.11 27.54
CA SER A 74 -15.02 -23.23 27.15
C SER A 74 -15.32 -23.74 25.75
N SER A 75 -16.61 -23.95 25.46
CA SER A 75 -17.08 -24.36 24.14
C SER A 75 -16.84 -23.26 23.11
N GLY A 76 -16.98 -21.99 23.51
CA GLY A 76 -16.74 -20.86 22.64
C GLY A 76 -15.27 -20.69 22.25
N ALA A 77 -14.36 -20.78 23.23
CA ALA A 77 -12.92 -20.74 22.95
C ALA A 77 -12.48 -21.91 22.05
N ALA A 78 -13.02 -23.12 22.27
CA ALA A 78 -12.73 -24.28 21.43
C ALA A 78 -13.19 -24.06 19.98
N LEU A 79 -14.38 -23.48 19.78
CA LEU A 79 -14.91 -23.19 18.45
C LEU A 79 -14.11 -22.10 17.72
N VAL A 80 -13.73 -21.02 18.40
CA VAL A 80 -12.89 -19.97 17.82
C VAL A 80 -11.51 -20.53 17.45
N GLN A 81 -10.90 -21.33 18.34
CA GLN A 81 -9.63 -22.00 18.06
C GLN A 81 -9.72 -22.94 16.85
N GLN A 82 -10.80 -23.71 16.75
CA GLN A 82 -11.07 -24.55 15.61
C GLN A 82 -11.17 -23.72 14.31
N ARG A 83 -11.87 -22.58 14.35
CA ARG A 83 -12.02 -21.69 13.19
C ARG A 83 -10.69 -21.09 12.76
N LEU A 84 -9.89 -20.59 13.71
CA LEU A 84 -8.54 -20.10 13.46
C LEU A 84 -7.68 -21.16 12.78
N ASN A 85 -7.71 -22.41 13.27
CA ASN A 85 -6.98 -23.53 12.69
C ASN A 85 -7.49 -23.89 11.29
N SER A 86 -8.81 -23.84 11.07
CA SER A 86 -9.41 -24.17 9.79
C SER A 86 -9.19 -23.10 8.71
N GLY A 87 -9.09 -21.82 9.09
CA GLY A 87 -8.84 -20.71 8.17
C GLY A 87 -7.41 -20.68 7.63
N GLY A 88 -6.48 -21.36 8.29
CA GLY A 88 -5.12 -21.60 7.81
C GLY A 88 -4.36 -20.32 7.41
N VAL A 89 -3.55 -20.44 6.36
CA VAL A 89 -2.65 -19.37 5.89
C VAL A 89 -3.41 -18.14 5.37
N GLU A 90 -4.55 -18.33 4.71
CA GLU A 90 -5.33 -17.21 4.17
C GLU A 90 -5.82 -16.29 5.30
N LEU A 91 -6.39 -16.87 6.35
CA LEU A 91 -6.84 -16.12 7.52
C LEU A 91 -5.68 -15.42 8.23
N GLN A 92 -4.54 -16.10 8.37
CA GLN A 92 -3.33 -15.51 8.97
C GLN A 92 -2.82 -14.31 8.16
N GLN A 93 -2.81 -14.41 6.83
CA GLN A 93 -2.42 -13.32 5.93
C GLN A 93 -3.41 -12.16 6.01
N ARG A 94 -4.72 -12.44 6.02
CA ARG A 94 -5.77 -11.41 6.16
C ARG A 94 -5.67 -10.68 7.49
N LEU A 95 -5.49 -11.40 8.60
CA LEU A 95 -5.27 -10.82 9.92
C LEU A 95 -4.00 -9.97 9.96
N GLY A 96 -2.88 -10.53 9.50
CA GLY A 96 -1.60 -9.83 9.46
C GLY A 96 -1.66 -8.54 8.64
N ALA A 97 -2.26 -8.60 7.44
CA ALA A 97 -2.43 -7.42 6.60
C ALA A 97 -3.37 -6.37 7.21
N ALA A 98 -4.44 -6.79 7.89
CA ALA A 98 -5.37 -5.87 8.56
C ALA A 98 -4.69 -5.14 9.73
N TYR A 99 -3.97 -5.86 10.57
CA TYR A 99 -3.22 -5.29 11.69
C TYR A 99 -2.06 -4.42 11.21
N GLN A 100 -1.33 -4.84 10.17
CA GLN A 100 -0.29 -4.01 9.56
C GLN A 100 -0.86 -2.68 9.06
N GLY A 101 -2.04 -2.69 8.44
CA GLY A 101 -2.71 -1.46 8.01
C GLY A 101 -2.97 -0.49 9.16
N VAL A 102 -3.41 -0.97 10.33
CA VAL A 102 -3.59 -0.12 11.52
C VAL A 102 -2.26 0.49 11.97
N VAL A 103 -1.19 -0.30 12.00
CA VAL A 103 0.16 0.17 12.36
C VAL A 103 0.68 1.21 11.36
N ASP A 104 0.46 0.98 10.06
CA ASP A 104 0.86 1.90 8.99
C ASP A 104 0.15 3.26 9.18
N ALA A 105 -1.18 3.25 9.36
CA ALA A 105 -1.96 4.47 9.57
C ALA A 105 -1.53 5.24 10.83
N TRP A 106 -1.22 4.51 11.92
CA TRP A 106 -0.71 5.12 13.14
C TRP A 106 0.68 5.73 12.95
N SER A 107 1.58 5.04 12.25
CA SER A 107 2.94 5.52 11.96
C SER A 107 2.94 6.79 11.09
N LEU A 108 1.91 6.94 10.25
CA LEU A 108 1.69 8.15 9.46
C LEU A 108 0.99 9.28 10.22
N GLY A 109 0.65 9.07 11.50
CA GLY A 109 0.01 10.09 12.33
C GLY A 109 -1.43 10.41 11.89
N VAL A 110 -2.16 9.44 11.33
CA VAL A 110 -3.56 9.66 10.94
C VAL A 110 -4.42 9.78 12.20
N THR A 111 -5.01 10.95 12.41
CA THR A 111 -5.88 11.25 13.57
C THR A 111 -7.37 11.30 13.20
N THR A 112 -7.69 11.40 11.92
CA THR A 112 -9.04 11.63 11.42
C THR A 112 -9.26 10.87 10.13
N ILE A 113 -10.43 10.26 9.97
CA ILE A 113 -10.83 9.53 8.76
C ILE A 113 -12.03 10.20 8.09
N PRO A 114 -12.19 10.08 6.76
CA PRO A 114 -11.23 9.51 5.82
C PRO A 114 -9.98 10.38 5.68
N ALA A 115 -8.82 9.76 5.44
CA ALA A 115 -7.57 10.46 5.17
C ALA A 115 -6.93 9.92 3.89
N VAL A 116 -6.52 10.84 3.01
CA VAL A 116 -5.77 10.52 1.80
C VAL A 116 -4.35 11.02 1.96
N ILE A 117 -3.40 10.13 1.82
CA ILE A 117 -1.97 10.38 1.99
C ILE A 117 -1.29 10.17 0.64
N VAL A 118 -0.42 11.11 0.25
CA VAL A 118 0.38 11.03 -0.99
C VAL A 118 1.86 11.13 -0.64
N ASP A 119 2.65 10.21 -1.20
CA ASP A 119 4.11 10.11 -1.03
C ASP A 119 4.55 10.05 0.45
N HIS A 120 3.69 9.55 1.33
CA HIS A 120 3.90 9.53 2.79
C HIS A 120 4.21 10.90 3.42
N ARG A 121 3.94 12.00 2.72
CA ARG A 121 4.32 13.36 3.14
C ARG A 121 3.13 14.31 3.23
N TYR A 122 2.18 14.19 2.31
CA TYR A 122 1.01 15.06 2.26
C TYR A 122 -0.21 14.28 2.73
N VAL A 123 -1.01 14.88 3.61
CA VAL A 123 -2.23 14.28 4.14
C VAL A 123 -3.38 15.26 3.94
N VAL A 124 -4.49 14.76 3.38
CA VAL A 124 -5.76 15.47 3.28
C VAL A 124 -6.77 14.72 4.13
N TYR A 125 -7.30 15.40 5.14
CA TYR A 125 -8.33 14.84 6.03
C TYR A 125 -9.73 15.22 5.57
N GLY A 126 -10.69 14.32 5.77
CA GLY A 126 -12.12 14.55 5.56
C GLY A 126 -12.56 14.59 4.10
N GLU A 127 -11.67 14.33 3.15
CA GLU A 127 -12.00 14.27 1.72
C GLU A 127 -12.23 12.80 1.29
N PRO A 128 -13.49 12.39 1.02
CA PRO A 128 -13.81 11.04 0.58
C PRO A 128 -13.57 10.80 -0.92
N ASP A 129 -13.23 11.83 -1.69
CA ASP A 129 -12.84 11.70 -3.10
C ASP A 129 -11.31 11.76 -3.23
N VAL A 130 -10.70 10.62 -3.58
CA VAL A 130 -9.24 10.52 -3.73
C VAL A 130 -8.71 11.42 -4.83
N ALA A 131 -9.41 11.53 -5.96
CA ALA A 131 -8.97 12.36 -7.09
C ALA A 131 -8.95 13.84 -6.67
N LYS A 132 -9.97 14.28 -5.93
CA LYS A 132 -10.03 15.63 -5.38
C LYS A 132 -8.94 15.88 -4.34
N ALA A 133 -8.67 14.94 -3.44
CA ALA A 133 -7.59 15.06 -2.47
C ALA A 133 -6.20 15.17 -3.13
N VAL A 134 -5.94 14.35 -4.15
CA VAL A 134 -4.70 14.42 -4.94
C VAL A 134 -4.57 15.76 -5.65
N ALA A 135 -5.65 16.26 -6.27
CA ALA A 135 -5.65 17.56 -6.92
C ALA A 135 -5.34 18.73 -5.95
N LEU A 136 -5.83 18.66 -4.71
CA LEU A 136 -5.50 19.63 -3.66
C LEU A 136 -3.99 19.61 -3.31
N ILE A 137 -3.39 18.41 -3.21
CA ILE A 137 -1.97 18.24 -2.94
C ILE A 137 -1.12 18.75 -4.11
N GLU A 138 -1.51 18.43 -5.34
CA GLU A 138 -0.81 18.91 -6.54
C GLU A 138 -0.86 20.44 -6.66
N ALA A 139 -2.01 21.04 -6.36
CA ALA A 139 -2.14 22.50 -6.32
C ALA A 139 -1.21 23.10 -5.25
N HIS A 140 -1.15 22.48 -4.06
CA HIS A 140 -0.24 22.92 -3.00
C HIS A 140 1.23 22.84 -3.44
N ARG A 141 1.67 21.71 -4.03
CA ARG A 141 3.03 21.52 -4.55
C ARG A 141 3.45 22.57 -5.58
N ARG A 142 2.53 23.03 -6.43
CA ARG A 142 2.84 24.09 -7.41
C ARG A 142 3.11 25.45 -6.77
N THR A 143 2.59 25.68 -5.56
CA THR A 143 2.78 26.95 -4.83
C THR A 143 3.99 26.95 -3.90
N GLN A 144 4.56 25.78 -3.61
CA GLN A 144 5.74 25.59 -2.77
C GLN A 144 6.73 24.63 -3.47
N PRO A 145 7.66 25.17 -4.29
CA PRO A 145 8.63 24.36 -5.03
C PRO A 145 9.68 23.70 -4.13
#